data_AF-A0A916TQR0-F1
#
_entry.id   AF-A0A916TQR0-F1
#
_cell.length_a   1.000
_cell.length_b   1.000
_cell.length_c   1.000
_cell.angle_alpha   90.00
_cell.angle_beta   90.00
_cell.angle_gamma   90.00
#
_symmetry.space_group_name_H-M   'P 1'
#
loop_
_entity.id
_entity.type
_entity.pdbx_description
1 polymer ?
#
loop_
_entity_poly.entity_id
_entity_poly.type
_entity_poly.pdbx_seq_one_letter_code
_entity_poly.pdbx_strand_id
1 'polypeptide(L)'
;MTLRYNCPLLLAIAATLALASCKGEEPKPEPTATGETSDAVVTPVTAESWLAVHFAPDVRGETDKLLYASVETDLDGDGTDEVVAYVGGPLMCGTGGCNLVVLKRDGEGFRQVGDLSVVQLPVGVLTTKTNGWRDLAVSVSGGGRPGGIMRVPFDGKAYADNPTVSPAGPVDTIGKVLVKDEPLKPLDPAE
;
A
#
# COMPACT_ATOMS: atom_id res chain seq x y z
N MET A 1 22.36 -53.28 -11.98
CA MET A 1 23.45 -54.22 -11.65
C MET A 1 24.37 -53.56 -10.66
N THR A 2 24.55 -54.20 -9.48
CA THR A 2 25.58 -54.03 -8.43
C THR A 2 25.72 -52.72 -7.63
N LEU A 3 24.92 -52.69 -6.55
CA LEU A 3 25.17 -52.36 -5.14
C LEU A 3 26.63 -52.26 -4.62
N ARG A 4 26.88 -51.30 -3.69
CA ARG A 4 27.72 -51.35 -2.45
C ARG A 4 27.72 -49.95 -1.77
N TYR A 5 26.90 -49.68 -0.74
CA TYR A 5 27.14 -49.81 0.73
C TYR A 5 28.43 -49.20 1.27
N ASN A 6 28.32 -48.23 2.20
CA ASN A 6 28.93 -48.36 3.53
C ASN A 6 28.36 -47.36 4.56
N CYS A 7 27.80 -47.94 5.62
CA CYS A 7 27.47 -47.36 6.91
C CYS A 7 28.31 -48.13 7.94
N PRO A 8 28.96 -47.48 8.92
CA PRO A 8 29.35 -48.18 10.13
C PRO A 8 28.57 -47.64 11.33
N LEU A 9 27.89 -48.59 11.96
CA LEU A 9 27.32 -48.59 13.30
C LEU A 9 28.34 -49.23 14.26
N LEU A 10 28.38 -48.81 15.54
CA LEU A 10 28.54 -49.60 16.79
C LEU A 10 29.02 -48.65 17.93
N LEU A 11 28.22 -48.40 18.98
CA LEU A 11 28.17 -49.08 20.31
C LEU A 11 29.52 -49.03 21.07
N ALA A 12 29.67 -48.77 22.38
CA ALA A 12 28.78 -48.73 23.54
C ALA A 12 29.55 -48.24 24.83
N ILE A 13 28.82 -47.65 25.79
CA ILE A 13 28.87 -47.76 27.28
C ILE A 13 30.17 -47.44 28.07
N ALA A 14 30.09 -46.49 29.02
CA ALA A 14 30.33 -46.73 30.47
C ALA A 14 30.08 -45.46 31.33
N ALA A 15 29.40 -45.65 32.46
CA ALA A 15 28.97 -44.65 33.43
C ALA A 15 29.97 -44.46 34.57
N THR A 16 30.06 -43.25 35.12
CA THR A 16 30.48 -43.02 36.53
C THR A 16 29.67 -41.89 37.17
N LEU A 17 29.06 -42.22 38.31
CA LEU A 17 28.35 -41.34 39.25
C LEU A 17 29.33 -40.42 39.99
N ALA A 18 28.92 -39.16 40.21
CA ALA A 18 29.32 -38.37 41.38
C ALA A 18 28.17 -37.44 41.81
N LEU A 19 27.77 -37.57 43.08
CA LEU A 19 26.76 -36.77 43.78
C LEU A 19 27.34 -35.42 44.23
N ALA A 20 26.58 -34.33 44.09
CA ALA A 20 26.50 -33.25 45.10
C ALA A 20 25.40 -32.21 44.75
N SER A 21 24.31 -32.28 45.51
CA SER A 21 23.44 -31.22 46.06
C SER A 21 23.61 -29.75 45.58
N CYS A 22 22.50 -29.13 45.13
CA CYS A 22 21.94 -27.90 45.74
C CYS A 22 20.60 -27.47 45.11
N LYS A 23 19.53 -27.65 45.89
CA LYS A 23 18.47 -26.67 46.22
C LYS A 23 17.85 -25.83 45.08
N GLY A 24 16.63 -26.23 44.68
CA GLY A 24 15.69 -25.40 43.92
C GLY A 24 14.28 -25.66 44.43
N GLU A 25 13.65 -24.59 44.90
CA GLU A 25 12.34 -24.51 45.59
C GLU A 25 11.18 -24.95 44.68
N GLU A 26 10.20 -25.66 45.24
CA GLU A 26 8.94 -26.02 44.56
C GLU A 26 8.12 -24.74 44.30
N PRO A 27 7.53 -24.54 43.11
CA PRO A 27 6.65 -23.41 42.90
C PRO A 27 5.29 -23.66 43.56
N LYS A 28 5.02 -22.87 44.60
CA LYS A 28 3.73 -22.65 45.24
C LYS A 28 2.67 -22.19 44.22
N PRO A 29 1.42 -22.70 44.27
CA PRO A 29 0.35 -22.25 43.38
C PRO A 29 -0.34 -21.01 43.95
N GLU A 30 -0.45 -19.94 43.15
CA GLU A 30 -1.36 -18.78 43.33
C GLU A 30 -1.18 -17.82 42.14
N PRO A 31 -2.18 -17.01 41.77
CA PRO A 31 -3.59 -17.28 41.50
C PRO A 31 -3.92 -17.04 40.02
N THR A 32 -5.08 -17.53 39.58
CA THR A 32 -5.72 -17.19 38.31
C THR A 32 -5.82 -15.67 38.16
N ALA A 33 -4.95 -15.09 37.34
CA ALA A 33 -5.19 -13.79 36.73
C ALA A 33 -6.22 -14.03 35.63
N THR A 34 -7.47 -13.70 35.93
CA THR A 34 -8.46 -13.37 34.91
C THR A 34 -7.90 -12.17 34.16
N GLY A 35 -7.18 -12.45 33.07
CA GLY A 35 -6.83 -11.43 32.09
C GLY A 35 -8.13 -10.98 31.45
N GLU A 36 -8.64 -9.83 31.88
CA GLU A 36 -9.52 -9.03 31.05
C GLU A 36 -8.72 -8.68 29.80
N THR A 37 -8.94 -9.45 28.73
CA THR A 37 -8.56 -9.04 27.38
C THR A 37 -9.37 -7.80 27.07
N SER A 38 -8.77 -6.64 27.34
CA SER A 38 -9.19 -5.39 26.72
C SER A 38 -8.97 -5.57 25.23
N ASP A 39 -10.03 -5.93 24.50
CA ASP A 39 -10.11 -5.73 23.06
C ASP A 39 -9.90 -4.24 22.83
N ALA A 40 -8.65 -3.84 22.59
CA ALA A 40 -8.34 -2.52 22.10
C ALA A 40 -9.03 -2.43 20.74
N VAL A 41 -10.08 -1.60 20.64
CA VAL A 41 -10.71 -1.28 19.38
C VAL A 41 -9.66 -0.57 18.54
N VAL A 42 -9.00 -1.30 17.65
CA VAL A 42 -8.10 -0.69 16.68
C VAL A 42 -8.96 -0.13 15.57
N THR A 43 -9.00 1.19 15.47
CA THR A 43 -9.70 1.90 14.40
C THR A 43 -8.91 1.75 13.10
N PRO A 44 -9.51 1.29 12.00
CA PRO A 44 -8.85 1.27 10.71
C PRO A 44 -8.34 2.66 10.31
N VAL A 45 -7.15 2.71 9.70
CA VAL A 45 -6.56 3.92 9.12
C VAL A 45 -7.49 4.44 8.03
N THR A 46 -7.81 5.73 8.08
CA THR A 46 -8.57 6.43 7.03
C THR A 46 -7.65 6.82 5.87
N ALA A 47 -8.20 7.00 4.67
CA ALA A 47 -7.40 7.47 3.54
C ALA A 47 -6.81 8.86 3.85
N GLU A 48 -7.59 9.72 4.49
CA GLU A 48 -7.22 11.08 4.88
C GLU A 48 -6.02 11.10 5.82
N SER A 49 -6.06 10.31 6.90
CA SER A 49 -4.94 10.22 7.85
C SER A 49 -3.70 9.63 7.20
N TRP A 50 -3.86 8.63 6.32
CA TRP A 50 -2.76 8.09 5.53
C TRP A 50 -2.13 9.17 4.64
N LEU A 51 -2.95 9.92 3.89
CA LEU A 51 -2.50 11.00 3.00
C LEU A 51 -1.77 12.10 3.78
N ALA A 52 -2.31 12.51 4.94
CA ALA A 52 -1.73 13.56 5.76
C ALA A 52 -0.34 13.17 6.26
N VAL A 53 -0.18 11.94 6.76
CA VAL A 53 1.11 11.41 7.22
C VAL A 53 2.09 11.26 6.06
N HIS A 54 1.63 10.74 4.92
CA HIS A 54 2.50 10.44 3.77
C HIS A 54 3.06 11.71 3.12
N PHE A 55 2.21 12.73 2.91
CA PHE A 55 2.59 13.96 2.21
C PHE A 55 3.09 15.08 3.13
N ALA A 56 3.07 14.91 4.46
CA ALA A 56 3.62 15.87 5.40
C ALA A 56 5.05 16.33 5.04
N PRO A 57 6.00 15.45 4.64
CA PRO A 57 7.34 15.89 4.25
C PRO A 57 7.35 16.86 3.05
N ASP A 58 6.50 16.63 2.05
CA ASP A 58 6.44 17.43 0.82
C ASP A 58 5.92 18.85 1.08
N VAL A 59 5.06 18.99 2.08
CA VAL A 59 4.54 20.30 2.55
C VAL A 59 5.21 20.79 3.83
N ARG A 60 6.38 20.25 4.20
CA ARG A 60 7.14 20.67 5.40
C ARG A 60 6.33 20.63 6.70
N GLY A 61 5.38 19.71 6.79
CA GLY A 61 4.46 19.52 7.91
C GLY A 61 3.18 20.36 7.84
N GLU A 62 3.02 21.24 6.84
CA GLU A 62 1.84 22.10 6.65
C GLU A 62 0.71 21.32 5.94
N THR A 63 0.22 20.24 6.57
CA THR A 63 -0.79 19.34 5.98
C THR A 63 -2.15 20.02 5.77
N ASP A 64 -2.43 21.13 6.46
CA ASP A 64 -3.59 22.00 6.24
C ASP A 64 -3.59 22.69 4.86
N LYS A 65 -2.45 22.69 4.17
CA LYS A 65 -2.32 23.19 2.79
C LYS A 65 -2.51 22.11 1.73
N LEU A 66 -2.67 20.85 2.13
CA LEU A 66 -2.98 19.76 1.22
C LEU A 66 -4.43 19.85 0.78
N LEU A 67 -4.65 19.66 -0.52
CA LEU A 67 -5.97 19.51 -1.11
C LEU A 67 -6.04 18.14 -1.78
N TYR A 68 -7.22 17.53 -1.80
CA TYR A 68 -7.39 16.23 -2.42
C TYR A 68 -8.79 16.03 -3.01
N ALA A 69 -8.89 15.01 -3.85
CA ALA A 69 -10.15 14.36 -4.23
C ALA A 69 -9.91 12.86 -4.26
N SER A 70 -10.86 12.07 -3.76
CA SER A 70 -10.72 10.61 -3.69
C SER A 70 -12.01 9.91 -4.12
N VAL A 71 -11.85 8.67 -4.56
CA VAL A 71 -12.94 7.73 -4.80
C VAL A 71 -12.52 6.32 -4.39
N GLU A 72 -13.46 5.56 -3.86
CA GLU A 72 -13.29 4.13 -3.63
C GLU A 72 -13.83 3.36 -4.86
N THR A 73 -13.04 2.43 -5.38
CA THR A 73 -13.44 1.55 -6.49
C THR A 73 -12.63 0.26 -6.50
N ASP A 74 -13.30 -0.85 -6.79
CA ASP A 74 -12.67 -2.15 -6.97
C ASP A 74 -11.84 -2.18 -8.28
N LEU A 75 -10.52 -2.10 -8.15
CA LEU A 75 -9.58 -2.11 -9.27
C LEU A 75 -9.15 -3.54 -9.60
N ASP A 76 -9.04 -4.45 -8.64
CA ASP A 76 -8.53 -5.80 -8.89
C ASP A 76 -9.60 -6.89 -9.03
N GLY A 77 -10.83 -6.60 -8.62
CA GLY A 77 -11.97 -7.49 -8.71
C GLY A 77 -12.13 -8.40 -7.50
N ASP A 78 -11.45 -8.14 -6.38
CA ASP A 78 -11.55 -8.95 -5.16
C ASP A 78 -12.77 -8.62 -4.29
N GLY A 79 -13.54 -7.60 -4.67
CA GLY A 79 -14.73 -7.13 -3.95
C GLY A 79 -14.46 -6.16 -2.80
N THR A 80 -13.19 -5.79 -2.57
CA THR A 80 -12.78 -4.70 -1.68
C THR A 80 -12.34 -3.52 -2.52
N ASP A 81 -12.95 -2.35 -2.29
CA ASP A 81 -12.57 -1.16 -3.04
C ASP A 81 -11.16 -0.68 -2.66
N GLU A 82 -10.39 -0.28 -3.68
CA GLU A 82 -9.19 0.52 -3.51
C GLU A 82 -9.52 2.01 -3.46
N VAL A 83 -8.72 2.77 -2.72
CA VAL A 83 -8.81 4.24 -2.73
C VAL A 83 -7.93 4.77 -3.87
N VAL A 84 -8.51 5.58 -4.74
CA VAL A 84 -7.80 6.39 -5.73
C VAL A 84 -7.90 7.84 -5.29
N ALA A 85 -6.77 8.44 -4.90
CA ALA A 85 -6.71 9.79 -4.37
C ALA A 85 -5.80 10.68 -5.21
N TYR A 86 -6.35 11.74 -5.78
CA TYR A 86 -5.57 12.83 -6.38
C TYR A 86 -5.22 13.84 -5.30
N VAL A 87 -3.94 14.08 -5.08
CA VAL A 87 -3.42 14.92 -4.00
C VAL A 87 -2.62 16.05 -4.59
N GLY A 88 -2.90 17.26 -4.12
CA GLY A 88 -2.26 18.46 -4.61
C GLY A 88 -2.28 19.58 -3.58
N GLY A 89 -1.95 20.77 -4.06
CA GLY A 89 -1.87 21.97 -3.25
C GLY A 89 -0.85 22.95 -3.83
N PRO A 90 -0.86 24.22 -3.39
CA PRO A 90 -0.01 25.27 -3.95
C PRO A 90 1.50 24.98 -3.88
N LEU A 91 1.92 24.10 -2.95
CA LEU A 91 3.32 23.77 -2.71
C LEU A 91 3.78 22.48 -3.41
N MET A 92 2.85 21.70 -3.97
CA MET A 92 3.13 20.35 -4.49
C MET A 92 2.99 20.25 -6.02
N CYS A 93 2.00 20.94 -6.58
CA CYS A 93 1.68 20.78 -7.99
C CYS A 93 2.60 21.64 -8.88
N GLY A 94 3.09 21.04 -9.96
CA GLY A 94 3.80 21.75 -11.02
C GLY A 94 2.94 21.92 -12.26
N THR A 95 3.54 22.43 -13.35
CA THR A 95 2.85 22.50 -14.65
C THR A 95 2.47 21.12 -15.21
N GLY A 96 3.19 20.07 -14.78
CA GLY A 96 2.91 18.69 -15.14
C GLY A 96 1.69 18.08 -14.45
N GLY A 97 1.15 18.74 -13.43
CA GLY A 97 0.07 18.23 -12.60
C GLY A 97 0.52 17.91 -11.17
N CYS A 98 -0.27 17.11 -10.47
CA CYS A 98 -0.05 16.72 -9.08
C CYS A 98 0.12 15.19 -8.96
N ASN A 99 0.02 14.66 -7.72
CA ASN A 99 0.15 13.24 -7.44
C ASN A 99 -1.21 12.52 -7.53
N LEU A 100 -1.18 11.27 -7.99
CA LEU A 100 -2.28 10.32 -7.86
C LEU A 100 -1.80 9.10 -7.08
N VAL A 101 -2.39 8.85 -5.92
CA VAL A 101 -2.09 7.71 -5.07
C VAL A 101 -3.17 6.65 -5.22
N VAL A 102 -2.77 5.38 -5.25
CA VAL A 102 -3.67 4.23 -5.19
C VAL A 102 -3.35 3.39 -3.97
N LEU A 103 -4.35 3.17 -3.11
CA LEU A 103 -4.20 2.45 -1.85
C LEU A 103 -5.09 1.21 -1.82
N LYS A 104 -4.50 0.06 -1.48
CA LYS A 104 -5.24 -1.18 -1.19
C LYS A 104 -5.33 -1.40 0.30
N ARG A 105 -6.51 -1.76 0.80
CA ARG A 105 -6.68 -2.15 2.22
C ARG A 105 -5.79 -3.36 2.54
N ASP A 106 -5.07 -3.28 3.65
CA ASP A 106 -4.20 -4.35 4.15
C ASP A 106 -4.30 -4.40 5.68
N GLY A 107 -5.14 -5.30 6.18
CA GLY A 107 -5.56 -5.32 7.58
C GLY A 107 -6.27 -4.02 7.97
N GLU A 108 -5.76 -3.38 9.03
CA GLU A 108 -6.27 -2.10 9.53
C GLU A 108 -5.68 -0.90 8.78
N GLY A 109 -4.71 -1.12 7.89
CA GLY A 109 -3.99 -0.08 7.17
C GLY A 109 -4.19 -0.11 5.66
N PHE A 110 -3.26 0.56 4.98
CA PHE A 110 -3.17 0.56 3.53
C PHE A 110 -1.79 0.12 3.06
N ARG A 111 -1.78 -0.68 2.00
CA ARG A 111 -0.64 -0.87 1.14
C ARG A 111 -0.77 0.06 -0.07
N GLN A 112 0.21 0.95 -0.24
CA GLN A 112 0.31 1.79 -1.43
C GLN A 112 0.68 0.94 -2.64
N VAL A 113 -0.15 1.01 -3.68
CA VAL A 113 0.01 0.28 -4.95
C VAL A 113 0.12 1.22 -6.15
N GLY A 114 0.20 2.52 -5.91
CA GLY A 114 0.54 3.52 -6.93
C GLY A 114 0.81 4.86 -6.24
N ASP A 115 1.80 5.58 -6.74
CA ASP A 115 2.03 7.00 -6.48
C ASP A 115 2.61 7.60 -7.75
N LEU A 116 1.70 8.17 -8.54
CA LEU A 116 1.97 8.68 -9.86
C LEU A 116 2.19 10.17 -9.76
N SER A 117 3.33 10.62 -10.27
CA SER A 117 3.60 12.03 -10.53
C SER A 117 3.07 12.46 -11.90
N VAL A 118 2.99 13.78 -12.14
CA VAL A 118 2.64 14.34 -13.46
C VAL A 118 1.24 13.92 -13.92
N VAL A 119 0.28 13.90 -12.98
CA VAL A 119 -1.11 13.57 -13.26
C VAL A 119 -1.94 14.84 -13.37
N GLN A 120 -2.73 14.94 -14.43
CA GLN A 120 -3.78 15.93 -14.60
C GLN A 120 -5.15 15.29 -14.38
N LEU A 121 -6.12 16.10 -13.98
CA LEU A 121 -7.52 15.69 -13.97
C LEU A 121 -8.16 15.87 -15.35
N PRO A 122 -9.19 15.08 -15.71
CA PRO A 122 -9.72 13.95 -14.93
C PRO A 122 -8.83 12.70 -14.98
N VAL A 123 -9.02 11.81 -14.00
CA VAL A 123 -8.48 10.46 -13.97
C VAL A 123 -9.63 9.47 -14.05
N GLY A 124 -9.44 8.38 -14.79
CA GLY A 124 -10.43 7.32 -14.92
C GLY A 124 -9.81 5.94 -14.99
N VAL A 125 -10.64 4.99 -15.39
CA VAL A 125 -10.28 3.58 -15.49
C VAL A 125 -10.86 2.97 -16.75
N LEU A 126 -10.07 2.11 -17.39
CA LEU A 126 -10.45 1.41 -18.61
C LEU A 126 -11.20 0.11 -18.29
N THR A 127 -11.80 -0.48 -19.33
CA THR A 127 -12.36 -1.84 -19.26
C THR A 127 -11.28 -2.91 -19.33
N THR A 128 -10.08 -2.56 -19.81
CA THR A 128 -8.93 -3.46 -19.89
C THR A 128 -8.33 -3.69 -18.50
N LYS A 129 -7.73 -4.87 -18.33
CA LYS A 129 -7.01 -5.25 -17.12
C LYS A 129 -5.60 -5.74 -17.48
N THR A 130 -4.62 -5.43 -16.63
CA THR A 130 -3.28 -6.02 -16.67
C THR A 130 -2.99 -6.64 -15.30
N ASN A 131 -2.50 -7.88 -15.29
CA ASN A 131 -2.19 -8.60 -14.04
C ASN A 131 -3.39 -8.66 -13.06
N GLY A 132 -4.61 -8.72 -13.57
CA GLY A 132 -5.85 -8.80 -12.77
C GLY A 132 -6.46 -7.44 -12.39
N TRP A 133 -5.66 -6.38 -12.45
CA TRP A 133 -6.04 -5.01 -12.07
C TRP A 133 -6.52 -4.21 -13.29
N ARG A 134 -7.54 -3.37 -13.11
CA ARG A 134 -8.02 -2.45 -14.14
C ARG A 134 -6.93 -1.45 -14.51
N ASP A 135 -6.74 -1.19 -15.80
CA ASP A 135 -5.77 -0.19 -16.20
C ASP A 135 -6.30 1.23 -15.93
N LEU A 136 -5.47 2.09 -15.34
CA LEU A 136 -5.84 3.49 -15.15
C LEU A 136 -5.76 4.23 -16.48
N ALA A 137 -6.65 5.21 -16.67
CA ALA A 137 -6.57 6.20 -17.72
C ALA A 137 -6.26 7.56 -17.09
N VAL A 138 -5.06 8.07 -17.34
CA VAL A 138 -4.50 9.24 -16.67
C VAL A 138 -4.31 10.37 -17.68
N SER A 139 -4.92 11.52 -17.42
CA SER A 139 -4.65 12.72 -18.23
C SER A 139 -3.26 13.25 -17.89
N VAL A 140 -2.48 13.61 -18.91
CA VAL A 140 -1.14 14.20 -18.76
C VAL A 140 -1.05 15.44 -19.63
N SER A 141 -0.39 16.50 -19.15
CA SER A 141 -0.07 17.70 -19.93
C SER A 141 0.99 18.53 -19.22
N GLY A 142 1.52 19.58 -19.88
CA GLY A 142 2.51 20.47 -19.29
C GLY A 142 3.92 19.88 -19.29
N GLY A 143 4.86 20.51 -18.56
CA GLY A 143 6.26 20.07 -18.52
C GLY A 143 6.97 20.03 -19.88
N GLY A 144 6.46 20.74 -20.90
CA GLY A 144 6.97 20.70 -22.27
C GLY A 144 6.40 19.60 -23.17
N ARG A 145 5.42 18.81 -22.69
CA ARG A 145 4.74 17.75 -23.46
C ARG A 145 3.33 18.19 -23.91
N PRO A 146 2.88 17.79 -25.12
CA PRO A 146 1.48 17.90 -25.52
C PRO A 146 0.55 17.11 -24.60
N GLY A 147 -0.65 17.64 -24.37
CA GLY A 147 -1.68 16.95 -23.60
C GLY A 147 -2.12 15.62 -24.22
N GLY A 148 -2.55 14.67 -23.39
CA GLY A 148 -3.09 13.39 -23.83
C GLY A 148 -3.58 12.53 -22.67
N ILE A 149 -4.14 11.36 -22.98
CA ILE A 149 -4.56 10.36 -22.00
C ILE A 149 -3.64 9.15 -22.13
N MET A 150 -3.12 8.70 -20.99
CA MET A 150 -2.18 7.60 -20.89
C MET A 150 -2.85 6.44 -20.15
N ARG A 151 -2.88 5.27 -20.76
CA ARG A 151 -3.14 4.01 -20.08
C ARG A 151 -1.95 3.67 -19.21
N VAL A 152 -2.18 3.47 -17.92
CA VAL A 152 -1.17 3.01 -16.96
C VAL A 152 -1.54 1.59 -16.51
N PRO A 153 -0.85 0.55 -17.03
CA PRO A 153 -1.10 -0.82 -16.60
C PRO A 153 -0.49 -1.12 -15.23
N PHE A 154 -1.11 -2.04 -14.50
CA PHE A 154 -0.55 -2.58 -13.25
C PHE A 154 0.53 -3.63 -13.55
N ASP A 155 1.71 -3.51 -12.96
CA ASP A 155 2.85 -4.39 -13.26
C ASP A 155 2.83 -5.74 -12.50
N GLY A 156 1.83 -5.94 -11.63
CA GLY A 156 1.72 -7.09 -10.73
C GLY A 156 2.07 -6.75 -9.28
N LYS A 157 2.62 -5.56 -9.03
CA LYS A 157 2.92 -5.01 -7.71
C LYS A 157 2.38 -3.60 -7.53
N ALA A 158 2.53 -2.73 -8.52
CA ALA A 158 2.11 -1.34 -8.50
C ALA A 158 1.76 -0.80 -9.91
N TYR A 159 1.09 0.34 -9.95
CA TYR A 159 1.06 1.20 -11.14
C TYR A 159 2.38 1.95 -11.28
N ALA A 160 2.82 2.19 -12.52
CA ALA A 160 4.03 2.95 -12.80
C ALA A 160 3.93 4.38 -12.25
N ASP A 161 5.01 4.91 -11.67
CA ASP A 161 5.09 6.21 -10.98
C ASP A 161 5.06 7.44 -11.90
N ASN A 162 5.24 7.23 -13.20
CA ASN A 162 5.24 8.29 -14.20
C ASN A 162 4.43 7.83 -15.44
N PRO A 163 3.24 8.41 -15.69
CA PRO A 163 2.37 8.03 -16.80
C PRO A 163 2.90 8.46 -18.18
N THR A 164 4.04 9.16 -18.25
CA THR A 164 4.62 9.67 -19.51
C THR A 164 5.72 8.79 -20.09
N VAL A 165 6.08 7.70 -19.40
CA VAL A 165 7.11 6.73 -19.80
C VAL A 165 6.54 5.30 -19.83
N SER A 166 7.25 4.38 -20.49
CA SER A 166 6.88 2.95 -20.51
C SER A 166 6.77 2.40 -19.07
N PRO A 167 5.78 1.56 -18.75
CA PRO A 167 4.84 0.87 -19.65
C PRO A 167 3.57 1.65 -20.00
N ALA A 168 3.45 2.92 -19.58
CA ALA A 168 2.30 3.72 -19.94
C ALA A 168 2.28 4.02 -21.45
N GLY A 169 1.09 4.10 -22.03
CA GLY A 169 0.91 4.29 -23.47
C GLY A 169 -0.34 5.11 -23.79
N PRO A 170 -0.40 5.81 -24.92
CA PRO A 170 -1.52 6.69 -25.26
C PRO A 170 -2.81 5.88 -25.48
N VAL A 171 -3.94 6.46 -25.08
CA VAL A 171 -5.30 5.98 -25.38
C VAL A 171 -6.22 7.16 -25.72
N ASP A 172 -7.31 6.87 -26.41
CA ASP A 172 -8.21 7.92 -26.92
C ASP A 172 -9.23 8.42 -25.89
N THR A 173 -9.50 7.65 -24.83
CA THR A 173 -10.58 7.97 -23.86
C THR A 173 -10.18 7.66 -22.42
N ILE A 174 -10.83 8.36 -21.48
CA ILE A 174 -10.63 8.20 -20.03
C ILE A 174 -11.38 6.98 -19.45
N GLY A 175 -12.24 6.32 -20.25
CA GLY A 175 -13.13 5.28 -19.78
C GLY A 175 -14.13 5.79 -18.73
N LYS A 176 -14.30 5.04 -17.62
CA LYS A 176 -15.11 5.49 -16.47
C LYS A 176 -14.30 6.51 -15.68
N VAL A 177 -14.78 7.75 -15.60
CA VAL A 177 -14.15 8.79 -14.76
C VAL A 177 -14.25 8.39 -13.29
N LEU A 178 -13.12 8.48 -12.59
CA LEU A 178 -12.94 8.19 -11.17
C LEU A 178 -12.81 9.48 -10.38
N VAL A 179 -11.84 10.33 -10.76
CA VAL A 179 -11.62 11.65 -10.17
C VAL A 179 -11.85 12.70 -11.24
N LYS A 180 -12.82 13.59 -11.01
CA LYS A 180 -13.21 14.64 -11.95
C LYS A 180 -12.29 15.85 -11.83
N ASP A 181 -12.24 16.66 -12.88
CA ASP A 181 -11.60 17.98 -12.86
C ASP A 181 -12.52 19.00 -12.19
N GLU A 182 -12.57 18.93 -10.85
CA GLU A 182 -13.36 19.80 -9.98
C GLU A 182 -12.45 20.35 -8.87
N PRO A 183 -12.82 21.47 -8.22
CA PRO A 183 -12.04 22.01 -7.11
C PRO A 183 -11.80 20.97 -6.01
N LEU A 184 -10.53 20.81 -5.63
CA LEU A 184 -10.12 19.88 -4.58
C LEU A 184 -10.58 20.37 -3.20
N LYS A 185 -10.92 19.43 -2.31
CA LYS A 185 -11.25 19.74 -0.91
C LYS A 185 -9.98 19.82 -0.06
N PRO A 186 -9.95 20.67 0.98
CA PRO A 186 -8.90 20.60 2.00
C PRO A 186 -8.81 19.20 2.60
N LEU A 187 -7.58 18.76 2.85
CA LEU A 187 -7.32 17.57 3.64
C LEU A 187 -7.43 17.97 5.11
N ASP A 188 -8.52 17.58 5.77
CA ASP A 188 -8.65 17.78 7.21
C ASP A 188 -7.96 16.61 7.93
N PRO A 189 -6.87 16.84 8.66
CA PRO A 189 -6.19 15.78 9.40
C PRO A 189 -6.98 15.31 10.65
N ALA A 190 -8.13 15.91 10.95
CA ALA A 190 -8.90 15.68 12.18
C ALA A 190 -10.33 15.17 11.93
N GLU A 191 -10.47 13.95 11.39
CA GLU A 191 -11.60 13.08 11.72
C GLU A 191 -11.12 11.75 12.32
#